data_AF-A0A2G6CET2-F1
#
_entry.id   AF-A0A2G6CET2-F1
#
_cell.length_a   1.000
_cell.length_b   1.000
_cell.length_c   1.000
_cell.angle_alpha   90.00
_cell.angle_beta   90.00
_cell.angle_gamma   90.00
#
_symmetry.space_group_name_H-M   'P 1'
#
loop_
_entity.id
_entity.type
_entity.pdbx_description
1 polymer ?
#
loop_
_entity_poly.entity_id
_entity_poly.type
_entity_poly.pdbx_seq_one_letter_code
_entity_poly.pdbx_strand_id
1 'polypeptide(L)'
;MSNIKENSIIALLDVPEYMKMVLDTSIWIGKYLNVPIALLYSTPSDHKMKAVNYSGCLSMDEEEHLLHDLESEDFEKNLDIKNQG
;
A
#
# COMPACT_ATOMS: atom_id res chain seq x y z
N MET A 1 -3.05 20.64 5.92
CA MET A 1 -4.17 20.85 4.96
C MET A 1 -3.60 20.63 3.57
N SER A 2 -4.08 19.63 2.86
CA SER A 2 -3.64 19.33 1.49
C SER A 2 -4.24 20.36 0.52
N ASN A 3 -3.45 20.91 -0.40
CA ASN A 3 -3.91 21.82 -1.46
C ASN A 3 -4.50 21.06 -2.67
N ILE A 4 -4.72 19.75 -2.55
CA ILE A 4 -5.23 18.91 -3.63
C ILE A 4 -6.74 19.11 -3.71
N LYS A 5 -7.23 19.56 -4.86
CA LYS A 5 -8.67 19.67 -5.12
C LYS A 5 -9.27 18.28 -5.26
N GLU A 6 -10.52 18.13 -4.83
CA GLU A 6 -11.29 16.91 -5.10
C GLU A 6 -11.38 16.64 -6.61
N ASN A 7 -11.39 15.36 -6.99
CA ASN A 7 -11.39 14.89 -8.39
C ASN A 7 -10.16 15.32 -9.23
N SER A 8 -9.04 15.64 -8.59
CA SER A 8 -7.78 15.88 -9.32
C SER A 8 -7.09 14.60 -9.74
N ILE A 9 -6.42 14.62 -10.88
CA ILE A 9 -5.42 13.60 -11.23
C ILE A 9 -4.17 13.86 -10.39
N ILE A 10 -3.64 12.82 -9.74
CA ILE A 10 -2.38 12.91 -9.00
C ILE A 10 -1.26 12.36 -9.87
N ALA A 11 -0.28 13.21 -10.19
CA ALA A 11 0.90 12.83 -10.96
C ALA A 11 2.13 12.77 -10.04
N LEU A 12 2.70 11.58 -9.88
CA LEU A 12 3.92 11.36 -9.09
C LEU A 12 5.16 11.64 -9.94
N LEU A 13 6.03 12.51 -9.44
CA LEU A 13 7.26 12.94 -10.12
C LEU A 13 8.50 12.47 -9.35
N ASP A 14 8.49 11.24 -8.86
CA ASP A 14 9.55 10.64 -8.03
C ASP A 14 10.69 10.01 -8.84
N VAL A 15 10.44 9.62 -10.09
CA VAL A 15 11.45 9.00 -10.97
C VAL A 15 11.90 9.99 -12.06
N PRO A 16 13.14 10.54 -12.00
CA PRO A 16 13.63 11.55 -12.95
C PRO A 16 13.58 11.10 -14.42
N GLU A 17 13.84 9.81 -14.67
CA GLU A 17 13.90 9.21 -16.01
C GLU A 17 12.55 9.27 -16.74
N TYR A 18 11.45 9.19 -16.00
CA TYR A 18 10.08 9.17 -16.54
C TYR A 18 9.30 10.45 -16.27
N MET A 19 9.86 11.39 -15.51
CA MET A 19 9.20 12.61 -15.05
C MET A 19 8.52 13.39 -16.18
N LYS A 20 9.23 13.56 -17.31
CA LYS A 20 8.69 14.27 -18.49
C LYS A 20 7.49 13.53 -19.09
N MET A 21 7.60 12.21 -19.24
CA MET A 21 6.53 11.38 -19.80
C MET A 21 5.29 11.42 -18.89
N VAL A 22 5.46 11.24 -17.58
CA VAL A 22 4.36 11.30 -16.61
C VAL A 22 3.69 12.68 -16.63
N LEU A 23 4.48 13.75 -16.70
CA LEU A 23 3.94 15.11 -16.79
C LEU A 23 3.14 15.34 -18.07
N ASP A 24 3.71 14.99 -19.24
CA ASP A 24 3.07 15.18 -20.53
C ASP A 24 1.75 14.38 -20.62
N THR A 25 1.76 13.13 -20.16
CA THR A 25 0.56 12.28 -20.10
C THR A 25 -0.47 12.85 -19.14
N SER A 26 -0.07 13.30 -17.95
CA SER A 26 -0.99 13.87 -16.96
C SER A 26 -1.66 15.13 -17.48
N ILE A 27 -0.91 16.01 -18.16
CA ILE A 27 -1.45 17.20 -18.83
C ILE A 27 -2.47 16.82 -19.90
N TRP A 28 -2.15 15.82 -20.72
CA TRP A 28 -3.05 15.35 -21.77
C TRP A 28 -4.37 14.81 -21.18
N ILE A 29 -4.30 13.94 -20.17
CA ILE A 29 -5.49 13.37 -19.51
C ILE A 29 -6.29 14.47 -18.80
N GLY A 30 -5.63 15.39 -18.08
CA GLY A 30 -6.32 16.47 -17.37
C GLY A 30 -7.07 17.41 -18.31
N LYS A 31 -6.50 17.68 -19.49
CA LYS A 31 -7.21 18.42 -20.56
C LYS A 31 -8.39 17.62 -21.11
N TYR A 32 -8.20 16.33 -21.37
CA TYR A 32 -9.24 15.46 -21.92
C TYR A 32 -10.43 15.31 -20.98
N LEU A 33 -10.17 15.14 -19.68
CA LEU A 33 -11.19 14.97 -18.64
C LEU A 33 -11.70 16.30 -18.08
N ASN A 34 -11.08 17.43 -18.43
CA ASN A 34 -11.36 18.75 -17.87
C ASN A 34 -11.28 18.77 -16.33
N VAL A 35 -10.26 18.12 -15.77
CA VAL A 35 -10.03 18.02 -14.32
C VAL A 35 -8.69 18.64 -13.93
N PRO A 36 -8.57 19.18 -12.70
CA PRO A 36 -7.30 19.67 -12.18
C PRO A 36 -6.26 18.55 -12.07
N ILE A 37 -4.99 18.93 -12.13
CA ILE A 37 -3.85 18.03 -11.93
C ILE A 37 -3.08 18.51 -10.70
N ALA A 38 -2.82 17.59 -9.77
CA ALA A 38 -1.95 17.79 -8.63
C ALA A 38 -0.62 17.09 -8.90
N LEU A 39 0.47 17.86 -8.89
CA LEU A 39 1.82 17.33 -9.05
C LEU A 39 2.39 17.02 -7.67
N LEU A 40 2.80 15.77 -7.45
CA LEU A 40 3.42 15.32 -6.21
C LEU A 40 4.89 15.02 -6.46
N TYR A 41 5.76 15.77 -5.79
CA TYR A 41 7.20 15.52 -5.78
C TYR A 41 7.61 15.11 -4.38
N SER A 42 8.11 13.88 -4.23
CA SER A 42 8.62 13.38 -2.95
C SER A 42 10.14 13.53 -2.94
N THR A 43 10.65 14.47 -2.13
CA THR A 43 12.06 14.48 -1.78
C THR A 43 12.29 13.53 -0.61
N PRO A 44 13.31 12.64 -0.66
CA PRO A 44 13.71 11.93 0.54
C PRO A 44 14.06 12.96 1.61
N SER A 45 13.33 12.94 2.73
CA SER A 45 13.70 13.76 3.88
C SER A 45 14.91 13.12 4.55
N ASP A 46 15.99 13.88 4.78
CA ASP A 46 17.13 13.43 5.60
C ASP A 46 16.72 13.06 7.04
N HIS A 47 15.48 13.39 7.42
CA HIS A 47 14.86 12.87 8.63
C HIS A 47 14.59 11.38 8.43
N LYS A 48 15.45 10.55 9.02
CA LYS A 48 15.11 9.19 9.45
C LYS A 48 13.95 9.24 10.45
N MET A 49 12.73 9.56 10.00
CA MET A 49 11.56 9.05 10.70
C MET A 49 11.67 7.54 10.53
N LYS A 50 11.95 6.83 11.62
CA LYS A 50 11.73 5.39 11.71
C LYS A 50 10.40 5.13 11.01
N ALA A 51 10.41 4.36 9.94
CA ALA A 51 9.18 3.87 9.35
C ALA A 51 8.40 3.24 10.50
N VAL A 52 7.32 3.89 10.93
CA VAL A 52 6.42 3.32 11.92
C VAL A 52 5.72 2.23 11.15
N ASN A 53 6.15 1.00 11.39
CA ASN A 53 5.57 -0.16 10.77
C ASN A 53 4.14 -0.31 11.32
N TYR A 54 3.16 0.13 10.55
CA TYR A 54 1.74 -0.10 10.83
C TYR A 54 1.28 -1.46 10.28
N SER A 55 2.13 -2.19 9.55
CA SER A 55 1.93 -3.64 9.48
C SER A 55 2.25 -4.13 10.88
N GLY A 56 1.22 -4.61 11.60
CA GLY A 56 1.38 -5.26 12.89
C GLY A 56 2.26 -6.49 12.68
N CYS A 57 3.57 -6.28 12.66
CA CYS A 57 4.55 -7.34 12.65
C CYS A 57 4.40 -7.98 14.02
N LEU A 58 3.69 -9.10 14.05
CA LEU A 58 3.70 -10.00 15.19
C LEU A 58 5.17 -10.24 15.52
N SER A 59 5.51 -10.07 16.78
CA SER A 59 6.84 -10.45 17.25
C SER A 59 7.07 -11.93 16.90
N MET A 60 8.31 -12.36 16.61
CA MET A 60 8.56 -13.78 16.25
C MET A 60 7.96 -14.76 17.27
N ASP A 61 7.90 -14.35 18.54
CA ASP A 61 7.29 -15.13 19.62
C ASP A 61 5.75 -15.26 19.45
N GLU A 62 5.08 -14.25 18.90
CA GLU A 62 3.64 -14.28 18.58
C GLU A 62 3.34 -15.01 17.27
N GLU A 63 4.29 -15.05 16.32
CA GLU A 63 4.18 -15.81 15.06
C GLU A 63 4.15 -17.32 15.30
N GLU A 64 5.02 -17.85 16.16
CA GLU A 64 5.04 -19.28 16.50
C GLU A 64 3.72 -19.73 17.17
N HIS A 65 3.14 -18.90 18.04
CA HIS A 65 1.87 -19.21 18.68
C HIS A 65 0.71 -19.24 17.69
N LEU A 66 0.65 -18.31 16.74
CA LEU A 66 -0.42 -18.26 15.74
C LEU A 66 -0.33 -19.40 14.74
N LEU A 67 0.88 -19.81 14.34
CA LEU A 67 1.07 -20.99 13.49
C LEU A 67 0.59 -22.25 14.21
N HIS A 68 0.92 -22.40 15.49
CA HIS A 68 0.46 -23.54 16.29
C HIS A 68 -1.08 -23.54 16.45
N ASP A 69 -1.70 -22.39 16.67
CA ASP A 69 -3.16 -22.27 16.81
C ASP A 69 -3.88 -22.60 15.48
N LEU A 70 -3.34 -22.16 14.36
CA LEU A 70 -3.87 -22.49 13.03
C LEU A 70 -3.70 -23.98 12.70
N GLU A 71 -2.54 -24.58 12.99
CA GLU A 71 -2.31 -26.01 12.80
C GLU A 71 -3.24 -26.85 13.71
N SER A 72 -3.50 -26.39 14.93
CA SER A 72 -4.41 -27.05 15.87
C SER A 72 -5.85 -26.98 15.38
N GLU A 73 -6.32 -25.82 14.93
CA GLU A 73 -7.65 -25.66 14.36
C GLU A 73 -7.86 -26.51 13.10
N ASP A 74 -6.87 -26.54 12.21
CA ASP A 74 -6.95 -27.35 10.99
C ASP A 74 -6.89 -28.85 11.31
N PHE A 75 -6.15 -29.26 12.34
CA PHE A 75 -6.16 -30.64 12.82
C PHE A 75 -7.54 -31.04 13.36
N GLU A 76 -8.18 -30.22 14.19
CA GLU A 76 -9.51 -30.50 14.73
C GLU A 76 -10.57 -30.57 13.61
N LYS A 77 -10.55 -29.63 12.67
CA LYS A 77 -11.47 -29.64 11.51
C LYS A 77 -11.29 -30.89 10.66
N ASN A 78 -10.04 -31.31 10.43
CA ASN A 78 -9.75 -32.53 9.66
C ASN A 78 -10.15 -33.80 10.42
N LEU A 79 -10.03 -33.82 11.75
CA LEU A 79 -10.50 -34.93 12.59
C LEU A 79 -12.03 -35.07 12.53
N ASP A 80 -12.75 -33.96 12.60
CA ASP A 80 -14.22 -33.93 12.49
C ASP A 80 -14.70 -34.42 11.12
N ILE A 81 -14.05 -34.00 10.03
CA ILE A 81 -14.35 -34.49 8.68
C ILE A 81 -14.10 -36.00 8.59
N LYS A 82 -13.03 -36.51 9.20
CA LYS A 82 -12.71 -37.94 9.20
C LYS A 82 -13.70 -38.77 10.03
N ASN A 83 -14.25 -38.23 11.11
CA ASN A 83 -15.24 -38.92 11.95
C ASN A 83 -16.66 -38.86 11.40
N GLN A 84 -16.93 -38.01 10.40
CA GLN A 84 -18.22 -37.88 9.70
C GLN A 84 -18.30 -38.67 8.37
N GLY A 85 -17.22 -39.36 7.98
CA GLY A 85 -17.19 -40.32 6.85
C GLY A 85 -17.26 -41.76 7.31
#